data_AF-A0A453MWD8-F1
#
_entry.id   AF-A0A453MWD8-F1
#
_cell.length_a   1.000
_cell.length_b   1.000
_cell.length_c   1.000
_cell.angle_alpha   90.00
_cell.angle_beta   90.00
_cell.angle_gamma   90.00
#
_symmetry.space_group_name_H-M   'P 1'
#
loop_
_entity.id
_entity.type
_entity.pdbx_description
1 polymer ?
#
loop_
_entity_poly.entity_id
_entity_poly.type
_entity_poly.pdbx_seq_one_letter_code
_entity_poly.pdbx_strand_id
1 'polypeptide(L)'
;PSSISSYKGSSDEFIDANVQLALAVVRDLKKLKGTRSCIVFPDQPEKRRASQIFKTAIDQIEGISISSLDDLPTGPVDTFFKSIRSTLDFDFADDNEDQWKSDEPPSLYIFINSSTGDLSSIEKYVDQFAASVPAVLFNLELDTLRSDLGLLGFPPKDLHYRFLSQFTPVFYIRQRDYSKTIAVTPYIVNYSGAVFRQYPGPWQVMLKQGDGSYACVAESASRFTLGQVITVYHLHEL
;
A
#
# COMPACT_ATOMS: atom_id res chain seq x y z
N PRO A 1 -26.01 -7.35 -15.78
CA PRO A 1 -26.15 -6.01 -15.16
C PRO A 1 -26.28 -6.10 -13.63
N SER A 2 -25.16 -5.95 -12.91
CA SER A 2 -25.02 -5.47 -11.52
C SER A 2 -23.81 -6.11 -10.82
N SER A 3 -22.71 -5.35 -10.68
CA SER A 3 -21.73 -5.49 -9.59
C SER A 3 -20.59 -4.46 -9.63
N ILE A 4 -20.59 -3.49 -10.55
CA ILE A 4 -19.60 -2.39 -10.52
C ILE A 4 -19.79 -1.44 -9.33
N SER A 5 -20.94 -1.45 -8.63
CA SER A 5 -21.14 -0.60 -7.44
C SER A 5 -20.50 -1.15 -6.15
N SER A 6 -20.09 -2.42 -6.11
CA SER A 6 -19.51 -3.03 -4.90
C SER A 6 -18.01 -2.75 -4.76
N TYR A 7 -17.30 -2.52 -5.86
CA TYR A 7 -15.84 -2.31 -5.85
C TYR A 7 -15.48 -0.89 -5.39
N LYS A 8 -16.21 0.14 -5.84
CA LYS A 8 -15.94 1.52 -5.44
C LYS A 8 -16.29 1.79 -3.97
N GLY A 9 -17.39 1.20 -3.48
CA GLY A 9 -17.78 1.30 -2.06
C GLY A 9 -16.81 0.59 -1.12
N SER A 10 -16.29 -0.58 -1.51
CA SER A 10 -15.28 -1.29 -0.71
C SER A 10 -13.91 -0.61 -0.75
N SER A 11 -13.52 0.02 -1.87
CA SER A 11 -12.26 0.78 -1.96
C SER A 11 -12.19 1.92 -0.95
N ASP A 12 -13.26 2.70 -0.82
CA ASP A 12 -13.33 3.81 0.14
C ASP A 12 -13.22 3.31 1.59
N GLU A 13 -13.86 2.18 1.92
CA GLU A 13 -13.76 1.55 3.24
C GLU A 13 -12.32 1.13 3.58
N PHE A 14 -11.59 0.57 2.62
CA PHE A 14 -10.17 0.21 2.82
C PHE A 14 -9.28 1.45 2.97
N ILE A 15 -9.51 2.49 2.17
CA ILE A 15 -8.81 3.79 2.26
C ILE A 15 -9.01 4.40 3.65
N ASP A 16 -10.26 4.44 4.13
CA ASP A 16 -10.62 4.99 5.43
C ASP A 16 -10.04 4.14 6.58
N ALA A 17 -10.07 2.81 6.47
CA ALA A 17 -9.46 1.90 7.43
C ALA A 17 -7.93 2.06 7.50
N ASN A 18 -7.27 2.29 6.37
CA ASN A 18 -5.83 2.57 6.32
C ASN A 18 -5.48 3.87 7.04
N VAL A 19 -6.28 4.92 6.87
CA VAL A 19 -6.10 6.19 7.59
C VAL A 19 -6.28 5.98 9.09
N GLN A 20 -7.32 5.26 9.51
CA GLN A 20 -7.54 4.94 10.94
C GLN A 20 -6.36 4.19 11.55
N LEU A 21 -5.84 3.18 10.83
CA LEU A 21 -4.70 2.41 11.28
C LEU A 21 -3.43 3.28 11.39
N ALA A 22 -3.18 4.14 10.39
CA ALA A 22 -2.05 5.06 10.41
C ALA A 22 -2.14 6.04 11.60
N LEU A 23 -3.33 6.60 11.87
CA LEU A 23 -3.55 7.49 13.01
C LEU A 23 -3.34 6.77 14.35
N ALA A 24 -3.77 5.52 14.47
CA ALA A 24 -3.52 4.71 15.66
C ALA A 24 -2.02 4.49 15.89
N VAL A 25 -1.27 4.14 14.83
CA VAL A 25 0.18 3.96 14.90
C VAL A 25 0.89 5.27 15.27
N VAL A 26 0.53 6.40 14.65
CA VAL A 26 1.12 7.70 14.98
C VAL A 26 0.88 8.08 16.44
N ARG A 27 -0.34 7.86 16.93
CA ARG A 27 -0.69 8.11 18.34
C ARG A 27 0.18 7.30 19.29
N ASP A 28 0.39 6.03 19.00
CA ASP A 28 1.21 5.16 19.86
C ASP A 28 2.70 5.50 19.76
N LEU A 29 3.20 5.83 18.56
CA LEU A 29 4.57 6.32 18.37
C LEU A 29 4.82 7.63 19.14
N LYS A 30 3.86 8.55 19.14
CA LYS A 30 3.94 9.78 19.93
C LYS A 30 4.01 9.47 21.43
N LYS A 31 3.14 8.60 21.95
CA LYS A 31 3.12 8.23 23.37
C LYS A 31 4.40 7.51 23.81
N LEU A 32 4.93 6.63 22.98
CA LEU A 32 6.08 5.78 23.34
C LEU A 32 7.43 6.47 23.12
N LYS A 33 7.55 7.31 22.09
CA LYS A 33 8.84 7.87 21.66
C LYS A 33 8.83 9.39 21.50
N GLY A 34 7.70 10.06 21.69
CA GLY A 34 7.57 11.51 21.47
C GLY A 34 7.64 11.93 20.00
N THR A 35 7.64 10.98 19.06
CA THR A 35 7.84 11.18 17.62
C THR A 35 6.79 12.12 17.03
N ARG A 36 7.25 13.15 16.31
CA ARG A 36 6.42 14.00 15.42
C ARG A 36 6.34 13.33 14.06
N SER A 37 5.14 13.08 13.57
CA SER A 37 4.92 12.32 12.35
C SER A 37 4.16 13.13 11.32
N CYS A 38 4.60 13.07 10.07
CA CYS A 38 3.89 13.63 8.94
C CYS A 38 3.22 12.50 8.14
N ILE A 39 1.90 12.57 7.99
CA ILE A 39 1.15 11.65 7.12
C ILE A 39 1.05 12.29 5.73
N VAL A 40 1.52 11.56 4.72
CA VAL A 40 1.54 12.00 3.32
C VAL A 40 0.51 11.20 2.52
N PHE A 41 -0.45 11.92 1.94
CA PHE A 41 -1.49 11.38 1.05
C PHE A 41 -1.04 11.40 -0.41
N PRO A 42 -1.62 10.56 -1.29
CA PRO A 42 -1.22 10.51 -2.69
C PRO A 42 -1.63 11.75 -3.49
N ASP A 43 -2.76 12.39 -3.15
CA ASP A 43 -3.23 13.61 -3.80
C ASP A 43 -3.99 14.54 -2.81
N GLN A 44 -4.24 15.79 -3.23
CA GLN A 44 -5.01 16.74 -2.41
C GLN A 44 -6.46 16.29 -2.12
N PRO A 45 -7.22 15.71 -3.08
CA PRO A 45 -8.58 15.23 -2.81
C PRO A 45 -8.66 14.19 -1.69
N GLU A 46 -7.78 13.19 -1.67
CA GLU A 46 -7.73 12.19 -0.61
C GLU A 46 -7.33 12.81 0.73
N LYS A 47 -6.33 13.70 0.74
CA LYS A 47 -5.96 14.48 1.93
C LYS A 47 -7.15 15.24 2.49
N ARG A 48 -7.91 15.94 1.63
CA ARG A 48 -9.06 16.75 2.04
C ARG A 48 -10.17 15.87 2.61
N ARG A 49 -10.55 14.80 1.92
CA ARG A 49 -11.56 13.84 2.40
C ARG A 49 -11.17 13.30 3.77
N ALA A 50 -9.95 12.79 3.90
CA ALA A 50 -9.46 12.22 5.16
C ALA A 50 -9.42 13.26 6.28
N SER A 51 -9.00 14.48 5.99
CA SER A 51 -8.97 15.58 6.95
C SER A 51 -10.35 15.96 7.46
N GLN A 52 -11.39 15.87 6.62
CA GLN A 52 -12.78 16.12 7.02
C GLN A 52 -13.34 14.99 7.88
N ILE A 53 -13.16 13.73 7.46
CA ILE A 53 -13.69 12.55 8.15
C ILE A 53 -13.00 12.34 9.50
N PHE A 54 -11.68 12.48 9.53
CA PHE A 54 -10.85 12.17 10.70
C PHE A 54 -10.41 13.39 11.49
N LYS A 55 -11.01 14.57 11.25
CA LYS A 55 -10.66 15.84 11.91
C LYS A 55 -10.44 15.70 13.41
N THR A 56 -11.44 15.17 14.12
CA THR A 56 -11.38 14.98 15.58
C THR A 56 -10.25 14.06 16.02
N ALA A 57 -9.94 13.02 15.24
CA ALA A 57 -8.87 12.09 15.58
C ALA A 57 -7.48 12.70 15.33
N ILE A 58 -7.34 13.52 14.29
CA ILE A 58 -6.11 14.26 13.96
C ILE A 58 -5.86 15.32 15.04
N ASP A 59 -6.88 16.12 15.38
CA ASP A 59 -6.77 17.21 16.37
C ASP A 59 -6.41 16.71 17.78
N GLN A 60 -6.71 15.44 18.10
CA GLN A 60 -6.32 14.81 19.37
C GLN A 60 -4.85 14.38 19.42
N ILE A 61 -4.15 14.34 18.29
CA ILE A 61 -2.77 13.88 18.20
C ILE A 61 -1.85 15.10 18.11
N GLU A 62 -1.11 15.38 19.18
CA GLU A 62 -0.19 16.51 19.20
C GLU A 62 1.07 16.26 18.34
N GLY A 63 1.41 17.23 17.48
CA GLY A 63 2.59 17.16 16.63
C GLY A 63 2.46 16.24 15.42
N ILE A 64 1.21 15.98 14.99
CA ILE A 64 0.92 15.42 13.67
C ILE A 64 0.89 16.54 12.62
N SER A 65 1.47 16.28 11.45
CA SER A 65 1.29 17.12 10.27
C SER A 65 0.72 16.30 9.11
N ILE A 66 0.01 16.95 8.20
CA ILE A 66 -0.59 16.29 7.05
C ILE A 66 -0.16 16.99 5.76
N SER A 67 0.36 16.22 4.80
CA SER A 67 0.79 16.70 3.50
C SER A 67 0.29 15.80 2.36
N SER A 68 0.53 16.24 1.13
CA SER A 68 0.20 15.50 -0.09
C SER A 68 1.43 15.39 -1.00
N LEU A 69 1.52 14.36 -1.82
CA LEU A 69 2.53 14.28 -2.89
C LEU A 69 2.36 15.40 -3.92
N ASP A 70 1.17 16.00 -4.03
CA ASP A 70 0.93 17.16 -4.89
C ASP A 70 1.70 18.40 -4.46
N ASP A 71 2.19 18.46 -3.21
CA ASP A 71 2.98 19.57 -2.66
C ASP A 71 4.39 19.65 -3.29
N LEU A 72 4.77 18.67 -4.12
CA LEU A 72 6.02 18.72 -4.90
C LEU A 72 5.98 19.82 -5.97
N PRO A 73 6.97 20.74 -5.99
CA PRO A 73 7.12 21.69 -7.09
C PRO A 73 7.38 20.91 -8.37
N THR A 74 6.43 20.99 -9.30
CA THR A 74 6.36 20.08 -10.45
C THR A 74 6.85 20.75 -11.72
N GLY A 75 7.63 20.03 -12.52
CA GLY A 75 8.12 20.50 -13.83
C GLY A 75 7.03 20.50 -14.91
N PRO A 76 7.32 21.00 -16.13
CA PRO A 76 6.31 21.38 -17.14
C PRO A 76 5.37 20.25 -17.61
N VAL A 77 5.83 18.99 -17.56
CA VAL A 77 5.09 17.83 -18.08
C VAL A 77 4.07 17.30 -17.07
N ASP A 78 4.42 17.35 -15.78
CA ASP A 78 3.51 16.98 -14.68
C ASP A 78 2.42 18.04 -14.49
N THR A 79 2.71 19.31 -14.82
CA THR A 79 1.70 20.38 -14.87
C THR A 79 0.56 20.05 -15.84
N PHE A 80 0.84 19.35 -16.96
CA PHE A 80 -0.18 19.02 -17.96
C PHE A 80 -1.16 17.94 -17.45
N PHE A 81 -0.65 16.87 -16.83
CA PHE A 81 -1.50 15.84 -16.20
C PHE A 81 -2.24 16.37 -14.96
N LYS A 82 -1.61 17.22 -14.15
CA LYS A 82 -2.28 17.95 -13.07
C LYS A 82 -3.37 18.87 -13.60
N SER A 83 -3.14 19.59 -14.70
CA SER A 83 -4.13 20.50 -15.27
C SER A 83 -5.39 19.78 -15.77
N ILE A 84 -5.25 18.54 -16.27
CA ILE A 84 -6.38 17.71 -16.69
C ILE A 84 -7.13 17.15 -15.46
N ARG A 85 -6.42 16.80 -14.39
CA ARG A 85 -7.04 16.35 -13.13
C ARG A 85 -7.72 17.50 -12.39
N SER A 86 -7.11 18.69 -12.37
CA SER A 86 -7.61 19.89 -11.69
C SER A 86 -8.76 20.57 -12.44
N THR A 87 -8.88 20.39 -13.76
CA THR A 87 -10.06 20.88 -14.53
C THR A 87 -11.27 19.97 -14.37
N LEU A 88 -11.08 18.73 -13.93
CA LEU A 88 -12.15 17.81 -13.55
C LEU A 88 -12.53 17.93 -12.07
N ASP A 89 -11.64 18.51 -11.25
CA ASP A 89 -11.90 18.81 -9.84
C ASP A 89 -12.60 20.17 -9.74
N PHE A 90 -13.86 20.16 -9.33
CA PHE A 90 -14.64 21.37 -9.12
C PHE A 90 -13.93 22.29 -8.11
N ASP A 91 -13.78 23.55 -8.52
CA ASP A 91 -13.17 24.66 -7.80
C ASP A 91 -13.80 24.86 -6.41
N PHE A 92 -13.21 24.24 -5.38
CA PHE A 92 -13.51 24.49 -3.97
C PHE A 92 -12.19 24.72 -3.24
N ALA A 93 -11.91 25.99 -2.96
CA ALA A 93 -10.83 26.42 -2.06
C ALA A 93 -10.96 25.70 -0.71
N ASP A 94 -9.84 25.19 -0.19
CA ASP A 94 -9.80 24.44 1.05
C ASP A 94 -9.65 25.41 2.24
N ASP A 95 -10.73 25.64 2.99
CA ASP A 95 -10.72 26.50 4.17
C ASP A 95 -9.80 25.99 5.31
N ASN A 96 -9.23 24.78 5.21
CA ASN A 96 -8.38 24.16 6.25
C ASN A 96 -6.93 23.93 5.82
N GLU A 97 -6.47 24.50 4.70
CA GLU A 97 -5.16 24.21 4.09
C GLU A 97 -3.94 24.42 5.02
N ASP A 98 -4.09 25.26 6.05
CA ASP A 98 -3.02 25.60 7.00
C ASP A 98 -3.18 24.97 8.39
N GLN A 99 -4.27 24.25 8.68
CA GLN A 99 -4.58 23.82 10.05
C GLN A 99 -3.62 22.76 10.60
N TRP A 100 -3.03 21.93 9.74
CA TRP A 100 -2.10 20.85 10.13
C TRP A 100 -0.72 20.96 9.47
N LYS A 101 -0.33 22.18 9.08
CA LYS A 101 1.07 22.50 8.76
C LYS A 101 1.80 22.79 10.07
N SER A 102 2.87 22.06 10.35
CA SER A 102 3.71 22.33 11.52
C SER A 102 4.92 23.15 11.09
N ASP A 103 5.24 24.19 11.87
CA ASP A 103 6.46 24.97 11.69
C ASP A 103 7.74 24.19 12.08
N GLU A 104 7.59 23.11 12.86
CA GLU A 104 8.69 22.24 13.25
C GLU A 104 8.82 21.04 12.30
N PRO A 105 10.04 20.65 11.91
CA PRO A 105 10.24 19.53 11.00
C PRO A 105 9.78 18.20 11.65
N PRO A 106 9.04 17.37 10.90
CA PRO A 106 8.64 16.05 11.37
C PRO A 106 9.86 15.14 11.53
N SER A 107 9.76 14.19 12.46
CA SER A 107 10.79 13.18 12.74
C SER A 107 10.52 11.83 12.05
N LEU A 108 9.39 11.71 11.36
CA LEU A 108 8.97 10.52 10.63
C LEU A 108 7.98 10.92 9.54
N TYR A 109 8.17 10.42 8.32
CA TYR A 109 7.17 10.52 7.25
C TYR A 109 6.47 9.18 7.05
N ILE A 110 5.16 9.19 6.89
CA ILE A 110 4.34 8.00 6.68
C ILE A 110 3.50 8.21 5.42
N PHE A 111 3.79 7.47 4.37
CA PHE A 111 3.05 7.49 3.11
C PHE A 111 1.96 6.42 3.15
N ILE A 112 0.72 6.82 2.88
CA ILE A 112 -0.46 5.94 2.90
C ILE A 112 -1.21 6.01 1.58
N ASN A 113 -1.99 4.96 1.29
CA ASN A 113 -2.90 4.85 0.13
C ASN A 113 -2.26 5.13 -1.25
N SER A 114 -0.94 5.17 -1.33
CA SER A 114 -0.21 5.42 -2.58
C SER A 114 -0.11 4.18 -3.47
N SER A 115 -0.18 4.40 -4.78
CA SER A 115 -0.09 3.39 -5.84
C SER A 115 1.32 3.24 -6.41
N THR A 116 1.53 2.35 -7.40
CA THR A 116 2.83 2.22 -8.08
C THR A 116 3.21 3.49 -8.83
N GLY A 117 2.22 4.16 -9.43
CA GLY A 117 2.44 5.42 -10.17
C GLY A 117 3.08 6.48 -9.28
N ASP A 118 2.69 6.48 -8.00
CA ASP A 118 3.13 7.45 -7.02
C ASP A 118 4.53 7.18 -6.47
N LEU A 119 5.09 5.98 -6.67
CA LEU A 119 6.43 5.63 -6.15
C LEU A 119 7.52 6.60 -6.62
N SER A 120 7.44 7.05 -7.87
CA SER A 120 8.38 8.04 -8.40
C SER A 120 8.22 9.42 -7.76
N SER A 121 6.98 9.80 -7.41
CA SER A 121 6.68 11.03 -6.69
C SER A 121 7.13 10.92 -5.23
N ILE A 122 6.93 9.77 -4.60
CA ILE A 122 7.41 9.51 -3.24
C ILE A 122 8.93 9.58 -3.18
N GLU A 123 9.64 9.00 -4.15
CA GLU A 123 11.11 9.10 -4.23
C GLU A 123 11.56 10.56 -4.25
N LYS A 124 11.00 11.37 -5.15
CA LYS A 124 11.27 12.82 -5.22
C LYS A 124 10.89 13.54 -3.92
N TYR A 125 9.78 13.16 -3.29
CA TYR A 125 9.33 13.74 -2.02
C TYR A 125 10.31 13.45 -0.89
N VAL A 126 10.78 12.21 -0.80
CA VAL A 126 11.76 11.81 0.21
C VAL A 126 13.08 12.53 -0.01
N ASP A 127 13.55 12.64 -1.26
CA ASP A 127 14.78 13.36 -1.59
C ASP A 127 14.70 14.86 -1.23
N GLN A 128 13.54 15.48 -1.42
CA GLN A 128 13.36 16.92 -1.19
C GLN A 128 13.05 17.26 0.27
N PHE A 129 12.18 16.49 0.93
CA PHE A 129 11.62 16.85 2.23
C PHE A 129 12.08 15.94 3.38
N ALA A 130 12.54 14.71 3.10
CA ALA A 130 12.85 13.70 4.11
C ALA A 130 14.27 13.12 4.02
N ALA A 131 15.22 13.82 3.39
CA ALA A 131 16.56 13.29 3.11
C ALA A 131 17.31 12.77 4.37
N SER A 132 17.04 13.34 5.54
CA SER A 132 17.64 12.94 6.83
C SER A 132 16.63 12.34 7.83
N VAL A 133 15.39 12.09 7.38
CA VAL A 133 14.27 11.65 8.23
C VAL A 133 13.75 10.30 7.73
N PRO A 134 13.49 9.33 8.62
CA PRO A 134 12.93 8.05 8.20
C PRO A 134 11.58 8.23 7.47
N ALA A 135 11.43 7.52 6.35
CA ALA A 135 10.22 7.44 5.55
C ALA A 135 9.65 6.03 5.60
N VAL A 136 8.36 5.90 5.92
CA VAL A 136 7.64 4.63 6.02
C VAL A 136 6.54 4.59 4.98
N LEU A 137 6.62 3.60 4.08
CA LEU A 137 5.48 3.23 3.24
C LEU A 137 4.56 2.32 4.05
N PHE A 138 3.32 2.76 4.28
CA PHE A 138 2.45 2.13 5.26
C PHE A 138 1.21 1.51 4.60
N ASN A 139 1.09 0.19 4.74
CA ASN A 139 -0.01 -0.64 4.24
C ASN A 139 -0.37 -0.43 2.75
N LEU A 140 0.65 -0.26 1.91
CA LEU A 140 0.49 -0.07 0.46
C LEU A 140 0.35 -1.41 -0.26
N GLU A 141 -0.47 -1.47 -1.32
CA GLU A 141 -0.73 -2.67 -2.11
C GLU A 141 0.40 -3.02 -3.11
N LEU A 142 1.66 -2.86 -2.72
CA LEU A 142 2.83 -2.91 -3.62
C LEU A 142 3.00 -4.23 -4.39
N ASP A 143 2.37 -5.33 -3.96
CA ASP A 143 2.52 -6.64 -4.59
C ASP A 143 1.57 -6.88 -5.78
N THR A 144 0.35 -6.33 -5.76
CA THR A 144 -0.54 -6.27 -6.93
C THR A 144 0.11 -5.40 -8.01
N LEU A 145 0.63 -4.27 -7.55
CA LEU A 145 1.29 -3.19 -8.26
C LEU A 145 2.62 -3.55 -8.95
N ARG A 146 3.25 -4.69 -8.60
CA ARG A 146 4.44 -5.23 -9.32
C ARG A 146 4.11 -5.75 -10.72
N SER A 147 2.86 -6.15 -10.96
CA SER A 147 2.43 -6.76 -12.22
C SER A 147 2.36 -5.72 -13.36
N ASP A 148 2.19 -4.44 -13.00
CA ASP A 148 1.96 -3.35 -13.94
C ASP A 148 3.25 -2.59 -14.32
N LEU A 149 4.39 -2.96 -13.74
CA LEU A 149 5.67 -2.32 -14.03
C LEU A 149 6.05 -2.44 -15.51
N GLY A 150 6.39 -1.31 -16.12
CA GLY A 150 6.72 -1.17 -17.53
C GLY A 150 5.52 -1.06 -18.48
N LEU A 151 4.29 -0.95 -17.96
CA LEU A 151 3.13 -0.52 -18.75
C LEU A 151 3.13 1.01 -18.93
N LEU A 152 2.42 1.50 -19.95
CA LEU A 152 2.28 2.94 -20.18
C LEU A 152 1.61 3.61 -18.97
N GLY A 153 2.26 4.62 -18.39
CA GLY A 153 1.80 5.30 -17.18
C GLY A 153 2.28 4.67 -15.87
N PHE A 154 3.04 3.57 -15.92
CA PHE A 154 3.62 2.91 -14.74
C PHE A 154 5.15 3.03 -14.72
N PRO A 155 5.78 2.93 -13.55
CA PRO A 155 7.23 2.98 -13.45
C PRO A 155 7.91 1.86 -14.24
N PRO A 156 9.16 2.10 -14.67
CA PRO A 156 9.93 1.09 -15.40
C PRO A 156 10.25 -0.13 -14.51
N LYS A 157 10.52 -1.27 -15.16
CA LYS A 157 10.73 -2.56 -14.48
C LYS A 157 11.95 -2.58 -13.56
N ASP A 158 12.93 -1.71 -13.77
CA ASP A 158 14.12 -1.60 -12.91
C ASP A 158 13.76 -1.12 -11.49
N LEU A 159 12.64 -0.40 -11.30
CA LEU A 159 12.15 -0.01 -9.97
C LEU A 159 11.92 -1.23 -9.07
N HIS A 160 11.57 -2.38 -9.66
CA HIS A 160 11.45 -3.63 -8.91
C HIS A 160 12.73 -3.98 -8.17
N TYR A 161 13.86 -3.92 -8.87
CA TYR A 161 15.16 -4.29 -8.32
C TYR A 161 15.73 -3.19 -7.44
N ARG A 162 15.62 -1.93 -7.89
CA ARG A 162 16.19 -0.78 -7.18
C ARG A 162 15.48 -0.45 -5.87
N PHE A 163 14.17 -0.71 -5.78
CA PHE A 163 13.36 -0.32 -4.62
C PHE A 163 12.61 -1.51 -4.02
N LEU A 164 11.69 -2.12 -4.77
CA LEU A 164 10.75 -3.11 -4.19
C LEU A 164 11.43 -4.38 -3.65
N SER A 165 12.63 -4.70 -4.11
CA SER A 165 13.41 -5.85 -3.64
C SER A 165 14.13 -5.58 -2.30
N GLN A 166 14.29 -4.31 -1.91
CA GLN A 166 15.04 -3.92 -0.71
C GLN A 166 14.23 -4.09 0.58
N PHE A 167 12.91 -4.13 0.48
CA PHE A 167 12.02 -4.19 1.64
C PHE A 167 11.48 -5.61 1.82
N THR A 168 11.51 -6.10 3.06
CA THR A 168 10.85 -7.36 3.43
C THR A 168 9.56 -7.05 4.18
N PRO A 169 8.38 -7.47 3.68
CA PRO A 169 7.11 -7.08 4.29
C PRO A 169 6.94 -7.70 5.68
N VAL A 170 6.64 -6.88 6.69
CA VAL A 170 6.43 -7.33 8.09
C VAL A 170 5.25 -8.30 8.18
N PHE A 171 4.17 -8.00 7.47
CA PHE A 171 3.02 -8.88 7.29
C PHE A 171 2.72 -8.98 5.79
N TYR A 172 2.48 -10.18 5.30
CA TYR A 172 2.20 -10.41 3.89
C TYR A 172 1.23 -11.59 3.75
N ILE A 173 0.21 -11.42 2.93
CA ILE A 173 -0.65 -12.52 2.49
C ILE A 173 -0.98 -12.33 1.01
N ARG A 174 -0.80 -13.37 0.23
CA ARG A 174 -1.25 -13.43 -1.16
C ARG A 174 -1.95 -14.74 -1.42
N GLN A 175 -3.27 -14.67 -1.48
CA GLN A 175 -4.12 -15.78 -1.87
C GLN A 175 -4.10 -15.95 -3.38
N ARG A 176 -4.10 -17.21 -3.84
CA ARG A 176 -4.18 -17.56 -5.24
C ARG A 176 -4.94 -18.86 -5.39
N ASP A 177 -5.78 -18.90 -6.41
CA ASP A 177 -6.45 -20.10 -6.88
C ASP A 177 -5.67 -20.68 -8.06
N TYR A 178 -5.58 -22.00 -8.09
CA TYR A 178 -4.83 -22.76 -9.07
C TYR A 178 -5.69 -23.92 -9.59
N SER A 179 -5.32 -24.40 -10.77
CA SER A 179 -5.92 -25.59 -11.39
C SER A 179 -4.79 -26.51 -11.87
N LYS A 180 -4.88 -27.81 -11.52
CA LYS A 180 -3.96 -28.86 -11.98
C LYS A 180 -4.75 -29.86 -12.82
N THR A 181 -4.25 -30.12 -14.03
CA THR A 181 -4.79 -31.17 -14.89
C THR A 181 -4.21 -32.52 -14.46
N ILE A 182 -5.05 -33.53 -14.30
CA ILE A 182 -4.69 -34.89 -13.88
C ILE A 182 -5.17 -35.90 -14.92
N ALA A 183 -4.51 -37.06 -14.99
CA ALA A 183 -4.78 -38.06 -16.02
C ALA A 183 -6.10 -38.85 -15.83
N VAL A 184 -6.76 -38.68 -14.68
CA VAL A 184 -7.97 -39.40 -14.29
C VAL A 184 -9.07 -38.43 -13.91
N THR A 185 -10.34 -38.81 -14.08
CA THR A 185 -11.51 -38.03 -13.64
C THR A 185 -11.34 -37.55 -12.20
N PRO A 186 -11.54 -36.25 -11.87
CA PRO A 186 -12.22 -35.21 -12.66
C PRO A 186 -11.38 -34.47 -13.72
N TYR A 187 -10.18 -34.93 -14.05
CA TYR A 187 -9.22 -34.34 -15.01
C TYR A 187 -8.69 -32.96 -14.64
N ILE A 188 -9.43 -32.16 -13.88
CA ILE A 188 -9.01 -30.87 -13.35
C ILE A 188 -9.33 -30.83 -11.87
N VAL A 189 -8.31 -30.57 -11.06
CA VAL A 189 -8.45 -30.31 -9.63
C VAL A 189 -8.14 -28.84 -9.39
N ASN A 190 -9.11 -28.13 -8.81
CA ASN A 190 -8.93 -26.76 -8.38
C ASN A 190 -8.56 -26.72 -6.91
N TYR A 191 -7.57 -25.92 -6.57
CA TYR A 191 -7.12 -25.74 -5.20
C TYR A 191 -6.76 -24.27 -4.96
N SER A 192 -6.81 -23.88 -3.70
CA SER A 192 -6.52 -22.52 -3.28
C SER A 192 -5.41 -22.54 -2.26
N GLY A 193 -4.51 -21.57 -2.33
CA GLY A 193 -3.40 -21.46 -1.41
C GLY A 193 -3.07 -20.01 -1.12
N ALA A 194 -2.14 -19.81 -0.19
CA ALA A 194 -1.66 -18.49 0.18
C ALA A 194 -0.14 -18.52 0.41
N VAL A 195 0.54 -17.50 -0.08
CA VAL A 195 1.89 -17.17 0.40
C VAL A 195 1.72 -16.20 1.56
N PHE A 196 2.22 -16.59 2.73
CA PHE A 196 2.05 -15.85 3.97
C PHE A 196 3.40 -15.53 4.61
N ARG A 197 3.47 -14.39 5.31
CA ARG A 197 4.56 -14.05 6.22
C ARG A 197 4.04 -13.19 7.35
N GLN A 198 4.46 -13.50 8.56
CA GLN A 198 4.33 -12.63 9.72
C GLN A 198 5.67 -12.57 10.45
N TYR A 199 6.35 -11.42 10.39
CA TYR A 199 7.62 -11.20 11.08
C TYR A 199 7.44 -11.35 12.61
N PRO A 200 8.38 -12.00 13.32
CA PRO A 200 9.68 -12.51 12.87
C PRO A 200 9.68 -13.90 12.22
N GLY A 201 8.50 -14.49 11.97
CA GLY A 201 8.35 -15.81 11.36
C GLY A 201 8.79 -15.91 9.89
N PRO A 202 8.99 -17.16 9.40
CA PRO A 202 9.43 -17.44 8.04
C PRO A 202 8.33 -17.12 7.01
N TRP A 203 8.70 -17.18 5.74
CA TRP A 203 7.73 -17.28 4.66
C TRP A 203 7.09 -18.66 4.69
N GLN A 204 5.77 -18.70 4.57
CA GLN A 204 4.98 -19.92 4.58
C GLN A 204 4.20 -20.05 3.28
N VAL A 205 4.19 -21.24 2.70
CA VAL A 205 3.23 -21.65 1.68
C VAL A 205 2.12 -22.38 2.41
N MET A 206 0.89 -21.92 2.24
CA MET A 206 -0.28 -22.49 2.89
C MET A 206 -1.27 -22.99 1.86
N LEU A 207 -1.86 -24.14 2.15
CA LEU A 207 -2.87 -24.77 1.30
C LEU A 207 -4.23 -24.74 2.01
N LYS A 208 -5.26 -24.29 1.31
CA LYS A 208 -6.62 -24.24 1.83
C LYS A 208 -7.19 -25.65 1.91
N GLN A 209 -7.61 -26.04 3.10
CA GLN A 209 -8.22 -27.33 3.40
C GLN A 209 -9.73 -27.31 3.10
N GLY A 210 -10.34 -28.50 3.03
CA GLY A 210 -11.77 -28.65 2.75
C GLY A 210 -12.70 -28.02 3.80
N ASP A 211 -12.21 -27.79 5.02
CA ASP A 211 -12.92 -27.09 6.10
C ASP A 211 -12.77 -25.55 6.03
N GLY A 212 -12.04 -25.04 5.03
CA GLY A 212 -11.76 -23.62 4.84
C GLY A 212 -10.55 -23.10 5.61
N SER A 213 -9.90 -23.92 6.45
CA SER A 213 -8.67 -23.56 7.13
C SER A 213 -7.47 -23.55 6.18
N TYR A 214 -6.36 -22.92 6.58
CA TYR A 214 -5.11 -22.93 5.83
C TYR A 214 -4.07 -23.75 6.60
N ALA A 215 -3.54 -24.79 5.97
CA ALA A 215 -2.45 -25.60 6.51
C ALA A 215 -1.12 -25.16 5.90
N CYS A 216 -0.10 -24.94 6.73
CA CYS A 216 1.25 -24.68 6.23
C CYS A 216 1.84 -25.96 5.63
N VAL A 217 2.26 -25.91 4.37
CA VAL A 217 2.84 -27.04 3.63
C VAL A 217 4.34 -26.87 3.38
N ALA A 218 4.86 -25.64 3.38
CA ALA A 218 6.29 -25.39 3.32
C ALA A 218 6.65 -24.08 4.01
N GLU A 219 7.88 -24.02 4.52
CA GLU A 219 8.45 -22.82 5.13
C GLU A 219 9.82 -22.51 4.54
N SER A 220 10.17 -21.23 4.48
CA SER A 220 11.49 -20.77 4.04
C SER A 220 11.85 -19.45 4.70
N ALA A 221 13.14 -19.25 4.98
CA ALA A 221 13.64 -17.94 5.41
C ALA A 221 13.51 -16.88 4.30
N SER A 222 13.60 -17.29 3.03
CA SER A 222 13.46 -16.43 1.85
C SER A 222 12.10 -16.58 1.19
N ARG A 223 11.64 -15.52 0.51
CA ARG A 223 10.35 -15.52 -0.20
C ARG A 223 10.35 -16.55 -1.32
N PHE A 224 9.33 -17.40 -1.37
CA PHE A 224 9.11 -18.31 -2.49
C PHE A 224 8.78 -17.53 -3.77
N THR A 225 9.40 -17.93 -4.88
CA THR A 225 8.97 -17.49 -6.22
C THR A 225 7.65 -18.16 -6.60
N LEU A 226 6.90 -17.57 -7.53
CA LEU A 226 5.64 -18.17 -8.01
C LEU A 226 5.83 -19.60 -8.52
N GLY A 227 6.94 -19.87 -9.23
CA GLY A 227 7.25 -21.22 -9.70
C GLY A 227 7.47 -22.21 -8.55
N GLN A 228 8.24 -21.81 -7.53
CA GLN A 228 8.47 -22.65 -6.35
C GLN A 228 7.18 -22.93 -5.57
N VAL A 229 6.31 -21.93 -5.42
CA VAL A 229 5.00 -22.09 -4.77
C VAL A 229 4.16 -23.14 -5.50
N ILE A 230 4.10 -23.06 -6.83
CA ILE A 230 3.37 -24.04 -7.65
C ILE A 230 3.98 -25.44 -7.47
N THR A 231 5.31 -25.56 -7.46
CA THR A 231 5.99 -26.84 -7.23
C THR A 231 5.66 -27.41 -5.84
N VAL A 232 5.68 -26.59 -4.79
CA VAL A 232 5.32 -27.02 -3.43
C VAL A 232 3.88 -27.54 -3.39
N TYR A 233 2.93 -26.83 -3.99
CA TYR A 233 1.55 -27.32 -4.08
C TYR A 233 1.46 -28.65 -4.83
N HIS A 234 2.22 -28.82 -5.92
CA HIS A 234 2.24 -30.10 -6.66
C HIS A 234 2.81 -31.27 -5.84
N LEU A 235 3.67 -31.01 -4.86
CA LEU A 235 4.25 -32.03 -3.98
C LEU A 235 3.35 -32.40 -2.80
N HIS A 236 2.48 -31.48 -2.38
CA HIS A 236 1.55 -31.68 -1.25
C HIS A 236 0.12 -32.00 -1.67
N GLU A 237 -0.26 -31.75 -2.94
CA GLU A 237 -1.51 -32.18 -3.54
C GLU A 237 -1.30 -33.07 -4.78
N LEU A 238 -1.66 -34.34 -4.56
CA LEU A 238 -1.60 -35.53 -5.41
C LEU A 238 -0.21 -36.13 -5.58
#